data_AF-A0A0W0GEV9-F1
#
_entry.id   AF-A0A0W0GEV9-F1
#
_cell.length_a   1.000
_cell.length_b   1.000
_cell.length_c   1.000
_cell.angle_alpha   90.00
_cell.angle_beta   90.00
_cell.angle_gamma   90.00
#
_symmetry.space_group_name_H-M   'P 1'
#
loop_
_entity.id
_entity.type
_entity.pdbx_description
1 polymer ?
#
loop_
_entity_poly.entity_id
_entity_poly.type
_entity_poly.pdbx_seq_one_letter_code
_entity_poly.pdbx_strand_id
1 'polypeptide(L)'
;MSGDEIPVKYFLVDKGRVSLLGIIEVPRDAKVYKLRDAIDAIEVQRGLLGRVRLWKPHEFLPGMDGQTRLASRFQEAKGVLARFCEDLSDEEQLLKLVADLLQVGGSGSRGGPRLAKATALVAEVVEPISTQSHAEGDEGDGDEATDTLTELKKNFTAVIKEGCKLTPSVSSQPVNYKNIQSGAAPILDGRYGLQPNPIGVPVEIIHPAFAQFRALAADMSVQLPEDIVRLTAQLMVSASQISTIEAPRQEFTRGILTKLLSYGFTQTVNLNKTSSDHTCLYNRTEEPLGVAAPGVVEEKAEMGTSGEASVQGSFSFLQHWTDPNNKALTMACCCPSFIISISGPWVVVLGAVITSHVVVHRLTDYIWLGNSRAIDDDHAFRVARVFNALRLSMHRLRKYYETLSPPEDPNSRFFPLATSYVTDENGVSNMAHFRYIRPLKGSDPSCVAFLASDVDDKDRLLVVKFVERYGEGAHRLLMAQRMAPRLLYCGEVWQDGPERHGCLPRKMVVMEYMPGRTALDGVSVSVRQTVRDALGVLHGLGFVHGDIRRPNILIADGDGDEGKRTMILDFDWAGKEGEARYPLHLSDIRWPDGVEDYALIEKEHDCRMVDFL
;
A
#
# COMPACT_ATOMS: atom_id res chain seq x y z
N MET A 1 26.81 -23.04 36.08
CA MET A 1 28.10 -22.31 36.17
C MET A 1 28.05 -21.22 35.12
N SER A 2 27.27 -20.15 35.33
CA SER A 2 27.66 -18.89 35.98
C SER A 2 28.96 -18.31 35.43
N GLY A 3 28.88 -17.22 34.66
CA GLY A 3 30.07 -16.39 34.47
C GLY A 3 30.08 -15.30 33.40
N ASP A 4 29.16 -15.26 32.43
CA ASP A 4 29.32 -14.35 31.28
C ASP A 4 28.08 -13.47 31.04
N GLU A 5 27.41 -13.04 32.10
CA GLU A 5 26.48 -11.90 32.03
C GLU A 5 27.23 -10.61 32.36
N ILE A 6 26.95 -9.55 31.61
CA ILE A 6 27.53 -8.22 31.81
C ILE A 6 26.45 -7.25 32.31
N PRO A 7 26.73 -6.48 33.37
CA PRO A 7 25.78 -5.49 33.85
C PRO A 7 25.78 -4.28 32.91
N VAL A 8 24.64 -4.00 32.29
CA VAL A 8 24.42 -2.84 31.43
C VAL A 8 23.61 -1.80 32.19
N LYS A 9 24.17 -0.59 32.25
CA LYS A 9 23.52 0.57 32.87
C LYS A 9 22.80 1.37 31.79
N TYR A 10 21.59 1.83 32.07
CA TYR A 10 20.87 2.74 31.18
C TYR A 10 20.13 3.84 31.96
N PHE A 11 19.98 5.01 31.33
CA PHE A 11 19.09 6.07 31.78
C PHE A 11 17.84 6.08 30.91
N LEU A 12 16.67 6.28 31.51
CA LEU A 12 15.41 6.38 30.77
C LEU A 12 15.08 7.85 30.48
N VAL A 13 14.68 8.15 29.25
CA VAL A 13 14.16 9.45 28.82
C VAL A 13 12.72 9.25 28.39
N ASP A 14 11.78 9.74 29.19
CA ASP A 14 10.35 9.68 28.91
C ASP A 14 9.75 11.09 28.95
N LYS A 15 9.00 11.46 27.91
CA LYS A 15 8.36 12.79 27.77
C LYS A 15 9.31 13.96 28.10
N GLY A 16 10.58 13.81 27.67
CA GLY A 16 11.64 14.80 27.86
C GLY A 16 12.22 14.87 29.28
N ARG A 17 11.94 13.90 30.16
CA ARG A 17 12.49 13.80 31.52
C ARG A 17 13.48 12.64 31.62
N VAL A 18 14.64 12.90 32.20
CA VAL A 18 15.68 11.89 32.47
C VAL A 18 15.46 11.27 33.85
N SER A 19 15.14 9.97 33.89
CA SER A 19 14.89 9.20 35.10
C SER A 19 16.14 8.51 35.64
N LEU A 20 16.01 7.92 36.85
CA LEU A 20 17.08 7.22 37.57
C LEU A 20 17.68 6.06 36.78
N LEU A 21 18.94 5.75 37.08
CA LEU A 21 19.74 4.70 36.45
C LEU A 21 19.12 3.30 36.64
N GLY A 22 18.76 2.64 35.54
CA GLY A 22 18.44 1.21 35.49
C GLY A 22 19.69 0.36 35.29
N ILE A 23 19.67 -0.87 35.82
CA ILE A 23 20.73 -1.87 35.60
C ILE A 23 20.04 -3.16 35.16
N ILE A 24 20.52 -3.73 34.06
CA ILE A 24 20.08 -5.03 33.54
C ILE A 24 21.29 -5.92 33.31
N GLU A 25 21.19 -7.19 33.72
CA GLU A 25 22.20 -8.20 33.40
C GLU A 25 21.78 -8.89 32.10
N VAL A 26 22.69 -8.92 31.13
CA VAL A 26 22.48 -9.60 29.85
C VAL A 26 23.66 -10.49 29.52
N PRO A 27 23.44 -11.61 28.80
CA PRO A 27 24.54 -12.44 28.30
C PRO A 27 25.54 -11.60 27.48
N ARG A 28 26.83 -11.89 27.63
CA ARG A 28 27.91 -11.17 26.95
C ARG A 28 27.85 -11.25 25.43
N ASP A 29 27.29 -12.34 24.91
CA ASP A 29 27.00 -12.59 23.50
C ASP A 29 25.60 -12.11 23.07
N ALA A 30 24.86 -11.42 23.94
CA ALA A 30 23.57 -10.84 23.57
C ALA A 30 23.76 -9.78 22.48
N LYS A 31 22.85 -9.80 21.50
CA LYS A 31 22.72 -8.75 20.49
C LYS A 31 21.99 -7.53 21.08
N VAL A 32 22.28 -6.34 20.55
CA VAL A 32 21.71 -5.07 21.05
C VAL A 32 20.18 -5.07 21.03
N TYR A 33 19.53 -5.71 20.04
CA TYR A 33 18.06 -5.81 20.06
C TYR A 33 17.51 -6.58 21.26
N LYS A 34 18.20 -7.64 21.73
CA LYS A 34 17.77 -8.41 22.91
C LYS A 34 17.85 -7.56 24.18
N LEU A 35 18.87 -6.70 24.26
CA LEU A 35 19.01 -5.73 25.35
C LEU A 35 17.87 -4.70 25.31
N ARG A 36 17.53 -4.18 24.12
CA ARG A 36 16.37 -3.27 23.94
C ARG A 36 15.09 -3.93 24.42
N ASP A 37 14.77 -5.12 23.94
CA ASP A 37 13.52 -5.81 24.25
C ASP A 37 13.43 -6.15 25.75
N ALA A 38 14.55 -6.45 26.39
CA ALA A 38 14.60 -6.71 27.83
C ALA A 38 14.41 -5.42 28.66
N ILE A 39 14.95 -4.28 28.22
CA ILE A 39 14.68 -2.97 28.85
C ILE A 39 13.21 -2.59 28.66
N ASP A 40 12.67 -2.79 27.45
CA ASP A 40 11.27 -2.54 27.12
C ASP A 40 10.34 -3.33 28.06
N ALA A 41 10.59 -4.64 28.22
CA ALA A 41 9.82 -5.49 29.11
C ALA A 41 9.87 -5.05 30.60
N ILE A 42 11.03 -4.62 31.08
CA ILE A 42 11.21 -4.13 32.46
C ILE A 42 10.43 -2.84 32.69
N GLU A 43 10.52 -1.89 31.75
CA GLU A 43 9.86 -0.60 31.92
C GLU A 43 8.35 -0.69 31.70
N VAL A 44 7.87 -1.58 30.82
CA VAL A 44 6.43 -1.92 30.71
C VAL A 44 5.89 -2.45 32.04
N GLN A 45 6.62 -3.35 32.72
CA GLN A 45 6.23 -3.82 34.06
C GLN A 45 6.20 -2.70 35.11
N ARG A 46 6.95 -1.61 34.90
CA ARG A 46 6.99 -0.42 35.77
C ARG A 46 5.93 0.63 35.39
N GLY A 47 5.06 0.33 34.43
CA GLY A 47 3.95 1.20 34.01
C GLY A 47 4.27 2.12 32.84
N LEU A 48 5.33 1.84 32.06
CA LEU A 48 5.67 2.60 30.86
C LEU A 48 4.68 2.32 29.71
N LEU A 49 4.19 3.38 29.06
CA LEU A 49 3.29 3.33 27.90
C LEU A 49 4.04 3.76 26.63
N GLY A 50 4.94 2.91 26.12
CA GLY A 50 5.70 3.19 24.89
C GLY A 50 6.74 2.11 24.57
N ARG A 51 7.32 2.16 23.35
CA ARG A 51 8.46 1.30 22.99
C ARG A 51 9.78 2.03 23.25
N VAL A 52 10.78 1.28 23.70
CA VAL A 52 12.12 1.83 23.95
C VAL A 52 12.99 1.89 22.68
N ARG A 53 13.56 3.07 22.42
CA ARG A 53 14.66 3.30 21.48
C ARG A 53 15.97 3.41 22.25
N LEU A 54 17.04 2.73 21.81
CA LEU A 54 18.33 2.78 22.48
C LEU A 54 19.31 3.73 21.81
N TRP A 55 20.07 4.43 22.65
CA TRP A 55 21.04 5.44 22.26
C TRP A 55 22.35 5.23 23.02
N LYS A 56 23.48 5.47 22.35
CA LYS A 56 24.82 5.46 22.95
C LYS A 56 25.38 6.88 23.03
N PRO A 57 25.59 7.46 24.23
CA PRO A 57 26.22 8.76 24.37
C PRO A 57 27.62 8.82 23.76
N HIS A 58 27.94 9.91 23.06
CA HIS A 58 29.30 10.15 22.54
C HIS A 58 30.32 10.38 23.67
N GLU A 59 29.86 10.91 24.82
CA GLU A 59 30.67 11.12 26.02
C GLU A 59 30.33 10.11 27.12
N PHE A 60 31.34 9.78 27.94
CA PHE A 60 31.15 8.91 29.10
C PHE A 60 30.21 9.52 30.15
N LEU A 61 29.13 8.80 30.49
CA LEU A 61 28.22 9.13 31.60
C LEU A 61 28.60 8.31 32.85
N PRO A 62 29.15 8.93 33.92
CA PRO A 62 29.52 8.23 35.15
C PRO A 62 28.27 7.80 35.96
N GLY A 63 28.39 6.75 36.77
CA GLY A 63 27.25 6.19 37.51
C GLY A 63 26.64 7.09 38.59
N MET A 64 27.40 7.97 39.27
CA MET A 64 26.86 8.86 40.32
C MET A 64 26.36 10.21 39.79
N ASP A 65 27.00 10.78 38.76
CA ASP A 65 26.65 12.11 38.22
C ASP A 65 26.03 12.06 36.81
N GLY A 66 25.84 10.86 36.26
CA GLY A 66 25.43 10.64 34.87
C GLY A 66 24.04 11.15 34.55
N GLN A 67 23.10 11.07 35.51
CA GLN A 67 21.74 11.59 35.33
C GLN A 67 21.74 13.12 35.17
N THR A 68 22.42 13.84 36.07
CA THR A 68 22.53 15.31 36.03
C THR A 68 23.25 15.76 34.75
N ARG A 69 24.32 15.05 34.36
CA ARG A 69 25.06 15.36 33.14
C ARG A 69 24.23 15.09 31.88
N LEU A 70 23.50 13.98 31.83
CA LEU A 70 22.58 13.67 30.73
C LEU A 70 21.46 14.69 30.64
N ALA A 71 20.84 15.07 31.76
CA ALA A 71 19.79 16.08 31.80
C ALA A 71 20.30 17.45 31.31
N SER A 72 21.50 17.87 31.73
CA SER A 72 22.13 19.12 31.28
C SER A 72 22.42 19.09 29.77
N ARG A 73 23.00 18.00 29.24
CA ARG A 73 23.25 17.84 27.79
C ARG A 73 21.97 17.78 26.97
N PHE A 74 20.95 17.08 27.48
CA PHE A 74 19.65 16.99 26.84
C PHE A 74 18.97 18.36 26.74
N GLN A 75 19.11 19.20 27.77
CA GLN A 75 18.64 20.59 27.76
C GLN A 75 19.44 21.47 26.78
N GLU A 76 20.77 21.39 26.77
CA GLU A 76 21.63 22.10 25.80
C GLU A 76 21.29 21.71 24.36
N ALA A 77 20.98 20.44 24.13
CA ALA A 77 20.58 19.90 22.83
C ALA A 77 19.12 20.21 22.46
N LYS A 78 18.39 20.97 23.29
CA LYS A 78 16.95 21.29 23.12
C LYS A 78 16.06 20.04 22.99
N GLY A 79 16.35 19.01 23.77
CA GLY A 79 15.54 17.79 23.83
C GLY A 79 15.77 16.80 22.68
N VAL A 80 16.85 16.93 21.91
CA VAL A 80 17.15 16.04 20.77
C VAL A 80 18.38 15.17 21.06
N LEU A 81 18.18 13.88 21.38
CA LEU A 81 19.26 12.94 21.72
C LEU A 81 20.28 12.74 20.59
N ALA A 82 19.82 12.69 19.33
CA ALA A 82 20.67 12.50 18.15
C ALA A 82 21.80 13.55 17.98
N ARG A 83 21.75 14.67 18.72
CA ARG A 83 22.81 15.69 18.69
C ARG A 83 24.05 15.31 19.49
N PHE A 84 23.93 14.40 20.45
CA PHE A 84 25.03 14.02 21.36
C PHE A 84 25.05 12.52 21.71
N CYS A 85 24.14 11.74 21.15
CA CYS A 85 24.10 10.29 21.21
C CYS A 85 24.05 9.70 19.79
N GLU A 86 24.68 8.55 19.62
CA GLU A 86 24.55 7.66 18.47
C GLU A 86 23.27 6.83 18.64
N ASP A 87 22.46 6.74 17.59
CA ASP A 87 21.24 5.93 17.56
C ASP A 87 21.58 4.47 17.31
N LEU A 88 21.11 3.56 18.17
CA LEU A 88 21.36 2.12 18.05
C LEU A 88 20.21 1.37 17.36
N SER A 89 19.28 2.10 16.74
CA SER A 89 18.08 1.52 16.12
C SER A 89 18.25 1.05 14.68
N ASP A 90 19.42 1.32 14.08
CA ASP A 90 19.78 0.80 12.76
C ASP A 90 19.96 -0.72 12.79
N GLU A 91 19.55 -1.42 11.73
CA GLU A 91 19.56 -2.88 11.63
C GLU A 91 20.98 -3.44 11.81
N GLU A 92 21.99 -2.76 11.26
CA GLU A 92 23.40 -3.11 11.46
C GLU A 92 23.84 -2.97 12.93
N GLN A 93 23.36 -1.94 13.63
CA GLN A 93 23.69 -1.68 15.04
C GLN A 93 22.98 -2.66 15.98
N LEU A 94 21.73 -3.00 15.69
CA LEU A 94 20.90 -3.95 16.45
C LEU A 94 21.50 -5.37 16.45
N LEU A 95 22.23 -5.74 15.40
CA LEU A 95 22.86 -7.04 15.24
C LEU A 95 24.24 -7.17 15.92
N LYS A 96 24.85 -6.06 16.37
CA LYS A 96 26.14 -6.06 17.10
C LYS A 96 26.00 -6.69 18.49
N LEU A 97 27.11 -7.21 19.01
CA LEU A 97 27.18 -7.73 20.38
C LEU A 97 27.22 -6.58 21.39
N VAL A 98 26.50 -6.72 22.50
CA VAL A 98 26.49 -5.75 23.59
C VAL A 98 27.91 -5.57 24.18
N ALA A 99 28.72 -6.63 24.22
CA ALA A 99 30.11 -6.56 24.69
C ALA A 99 31.00 -5.66 23.81
N ASP A 100 30.80 -5.66 22.49
CA ASP A 100 31.53 -4.81 21.54
C ASP A 100 31.08 -3.36 21.67
N LEU A 101 29.77 -3.15 21.84
CA LEU A 101 29.17 -1.83 22.07
C LEU A 101 29.77 -1.14 23.32
N LEU A 102 30.02 -1.90 24.38
CA LEU A 102 30.52 -1.43 25.67
C LEU A 102 32.05 -1.52 25.81
N GLN A 103 32.78 -1.94 24.76
CA GLN A 103 34.25 -2.10 24.75
C GLN A 103 34.79 -3.01 25.88
N VAL A 104 34.09 -4.10 26.20
CA VAL A 104 34.48 -5.05 27.26
C VAL A 104 35.41 -6.12 26.69
N GLY A 105 36.62 -5.73 26.27
CA GLY A 105 37.60 -6.65 25.68
C GLY A 105 39.05 -6.16 25.76
N GLY A 106 39.86 -6.84 26.56
CA GLY A 106 41.31 -6.70 26.60
C GLY A 106 41.96 -7.75 27.49
N SER A 107 42.32 -8.91 26.92
CA SER A 107 43.21 -9.88 27.55
C SER A 107 44.63 -9.29 27.65
N GLY A 108 45.10 -8.95 28.84
CA GLY A 108 46.46 -8.44 29.03
C GLY A 108 46.85 -8.24 30.49
N SER A 109 47.62 -9.19 31.04
CA SER A 109 48.46 -9.13 32.25
C SER A 109 47.83 -8.82 33.62
N ARG A 110 47.85 -9.85 34.49
CA ARG A 110 47.96 -9.84 35.97
C ARG A 110 47.52 -8.55 36.69
N GLY A 111 46.28 -8.54 37.18
CA GLY A 111 45.88 -7.65 38.27
C GLY A 111 44.37 -7.41 38.44
N GLY A 112 43.61 -8.44 38.86
CA GLY A 112 42.21 -8.31 39.34
C GLY A 112 41.17 -7.79 38.33
N PRO A 113 39.86 -8.09 38.48
CA PRO A 113 38.85 -7.57 37.57
C PRO A 113 38.61 -6.08 37.86
N ARG A 114 39.40 -5.20 37.24
CA ARG A 114 39.00 -3.80 37.07
C ARG A 114 37.95 -3.76 35.96
N LEU A 115 36.69 -3.72 36.36
CA LEU A 115 35.54 -3.42 35.49
C LEU A 115 35.89 -2.15 34.67
N ALA A 116 36.15 -2.30 33.38
CA ALA A 116 36.33 -1.16 32.48
C ALA A 116 35.09 -0.26 32.59
N LYS A 117 35.30 1.06 32.57
CA LYS A 117 34.26 2.08 32.71
C LYS A 117 33.20 1.93 31.61
N ALA A 118 32.19 1.10 31.82
CA ALA A 118 31.07 0.94 30.90
C ALA A 118 30.25 2.24 30.88
N THR A 119 30.14 2.89 29.72
CA THR A 119 29.25 4.03 29.49
C THR A 119 27.80 3.57 29.65
N ALA A 120 27.00 4.28 30.44
CA ALA A 120 25.57 4.01 30.52
C ALA A 120 24.87 4.38 29.20
N LEU A 121 23.97 3.53 28.72
CA LEU A 121 23.13 3.80 27.55
C LEU A 121 21.97 4.73 27.90
N VAL A 122 21.26 5.22 26.89
CA VAL A 122 20.04 5.98 27.06
C VAL A 122 18.90 5.26 26.35
N ALA A 123 17.84 4.97 27.09
CA ALA A 123 16.59 4.39 26.62
C ALA A 123 15.59 5.53 26.47
N GLU A 124 15.22 5.88 25.25
CA GLU A 124 14.18 6.88 24.98
C GLU A 124 12.85 6.18 24.75
N VAL A 125 11.81 6.65 25.42
CA VAL A 125 10.46 6.17 25.24
C VAL A 125 9.86 6.87 24.04
N VAL A 126 9.57 6.09 23.00
CA VAL A 126 8.90 6.57 21.79
C VAL A 126 7.47 6.04 21.86
N GLU A 127 6.50 6.95 21.91
CA GLU A 127 5.09 6.57 21.84
C GLU A 127 4.84 5.81 20.52
N PRO A 128 4.16 4.65 20.55
CA PRO A 128 3.82 3.95 19.32
C PRO A 128 2.91 4.83 18.46
N ILE A 129 3.11 4.77 17.14
CA ILE A 129 2.02 5.07 16.20
C ILE A 129 0.84 4.20 16.67
N SER A 130 -0.29 4.84 16.97
CA SER A 130 -1.47 4.22 17.56
C SER A 130 -1.89 2.96 16.81
N THR A 131 -1.47 1.80 17.28
CA THR A 131 -2.21 0.56 17.09
C THR A 131 -3.28 0.55 18.18
N GLN A 132 -4.46 1.06 17.86
CA GLN A 132 -5.59 0.96 18.77
C GLN A 132 -5.91 -0.51 19.00
N SER A 133 -5.69 -0.95 20.24
CA SER A 133 -6.33 -2.11 20.83
C SER A 133 -7.83 -1.83 20.91
N HIS A 134 -8.63 -2.52 20.11
CA HIS A 134 -10.06 -2.56 20.33
C HIS A 134 -10.34 -3.53 21.49
N ALA A 135 -10.68 -2.96 22.63
CA ALA A 135 -11.44 -3.64 23.68
C ALA A 135 -12.79 -2.92 23.79
N GLU A 136 -13.85 -3.74 23.82
CA GLU A 136 -15.25 -3.38 24.07
C GLU A 136 -15.94 -2.62 22.93
N GLY A 137 -17.18 -2.90 22.54
CA GLY A 137 -18.19 -3.83 23.05
C GLY A 137 -19.36 -3.81 22.06
N ASP A 138 -20.13 -4.89 22.09
CA ASP A 138 -21.36 -5.10 21.35
C ASP A 138 -22.34 -3.92 21.49
N GLU A 139 -22.55 -3.16 20.41
CA GLU A 139 -23.79 -2.43 20.07
C GLU A 139 -23.63 -1.72 18.70
N GLY A 140 -24.02 -2.39 17.61
CA GLY A 140 -24.36 -1.76 16.33
C GLY A 140 -23.22 -1.59 15.31
N ASP A 141 -23.21 -2.44 14.28
CA ASP A 141 -22.41 -2.34 13.03
C ASP A 141 -22.50 -0.96 12.32
N GLY A 142 -23.42 -0.10 12.75
CA GLY A 142 -23.52 1.31 12.33
C GLY A 142 -22.41 2.23 12.86
N ASP A 143 -21.86 1.99 14.06
CA ASP A 143 -20.89 2.91 14.69
C ASP A 143 -19.48 2.74 14.09
N GLU A 144 -19.04 1.49 13.88
CA GLU A 144 -17.75 1.16 13.24
C GLU A 144 -17.70 1.59 11.75
N ALA A 145 -18.82 1.40 11.03
CA ALA A 145 -18.96 1.89 9.65
C ALA A 145 -18.87 3.43 9.59
N THR A 146 -19.50 4.10 10.55
CA THR A 146 -19.49 5.57 10.64
C THR A 146 -18.08 6.08 10.98
N ASP A 147 -17.36 5.42 11.88
CA ASP A 147 -15.99 5.79 12.25
C ASP A 147 -15.03 5.62 11.06
N THR A 148 -15.07 4.46 10.38
CA THR A 148 -14.22 4.18 9.21
C THR A 148 -14.44 5.20 8.08
N LEU A 149 -15.70 5.47 7.71
CA LEU A 149 -16.01 6.47 6.67
C LEU A 149 -15.62 7.88 7.10
N THR A 150 -15.70 8.19 8.39
CA THR A 150 -15.26 9.48 8.95
C THR A 150 -13.75 9.66 8.81
N GLU A 151 -12.98 8.60 9.08
CA GLU A 151 -11.53 8.62 8.90
C GLU A 151 -11.12 8.76 7.43
N LEU A 152 -11.77 8.03 6.51
CA LEU A 152 -11.53 8.19 5.07
C LEU A 152 -11.78 9.63 4.59
N LYS A 153 -12.86 10.27 5.07
CA LYS A 153 -13.16 11.69 4.78
C LYS A 153 -12.11 12.64 5.36
N LYS A 154 -11.63 12.37 6.58
CA LYS A 154 -10.57 13.15 7.21
C LYS A 154 -9.28 13.08 6.40
N ASN A 155 -8.87 11.88 5.99
CA ASN A 155 -7.67 11.65 5.18
C ASN A 155 -7.79 12.35 3.81
N PHE A 156 -8.94 12.20 3.15
CA PHE A 156 -9.23 12.92 1.91
C PHE A 156 -9.15 14.44 2.08
N THR A 157 -9.74 14.99 3.15
CA THR A 157 -9.68 16.43 3.43
C THR A 157 -8.25 16.90 3.66
N ALA A 158 -7.41 16.08 4.30
CA ALA A 158 -5.98 16.37 4.46
C ALA A 158 -5.26 16.40 3.11
N VAL A 159 -5.55 15.46 2.21
CA VAL A 159 -5.03 15.45 0.82
C VAL A 159 -5.40 16.75 0.11
N ILE A 160 -6.67 17.17 0.15
CA ILE A 160 -7.09 18.41 -0.52
C ILE A 160 -6.38 19.64 0.07
N LYS A 161 -6.28 19.70 1.40
CA LYS A 161 -5.66 20.83 2.11
C LYS A 161 -4.16 20.93 1.87
N GLU A 162 -3.43 19.81 1.83
CA GLU A 162 -2.00 19.82 1.59
C GLU A 162 -1.68 19.98 0.10
N GLY A 163 -2.43 19.30 -0.78
CA GLY A 163 -2.22 19.33 -2.23
C GLY A 163 -2.27 20.74 -2.82
N CYS A 164 -3.21 21.59 -2.38
CA CYS A 164 -3.36 22.94 -2.93
C CYS A 164 -2.18 23.88 -2.60
N LYS A 165 -1.33 23.52 -1.63
CA LYS A 165 -0.13 24.29 -1.25
C LYS A 165 1.11 23.86 -2.04
N LEU A 166 1.07 22.67 -2.65
CA LEU A 166 2.23 22.08 -3.31
C LEU A 166 2.46 22.71 -4.68
N THR A 167 3.72 22.78 -5.06
CA THR A 167 4.15 23.29 -6.36
C THR A 167 4.89 22.17 -7.09
N PRO A 168 4.41 21.68 -8.25
CA PRO A 168 4.93 20.45 -8.85
C PRO A 168 6.45 20.40 -9.04
N SER A 169 7.04 21.46 -9.60
CA SER A 169 8.48 21.53 -9.86
C SER A 169 9.35 21.60 -8.61
N VAL A 170 8.82 22.16 -7.51
CA VAL A 170 9.50 22.25 -6.21
C VAL A 170 9.30 20.96 -5.43
N SER A 171 8.08 20.44 -5.37
CA SER A 171 7.70 19.24 -4.64
C SER A 171 8.36 17.98 -5.19
N SER A 172 8.60 17.93 -6.51
CA SER A 172 9.31 16.82 -7.16
C SER A 172 10.82 16.80 -6.94
N GLN A 173 11.41 17.84 -6.36
CA GLN A 173 12.83 17.82 -6.01
C GLN A 173 13.09 16.75 -4.94
N PRO A 174 14.15 15.93 -5.05
CA PRO A 174 14.32 14.75 -4.20
C PRO A 174 14.18 14.99 -2.70
N VAL A 175 14.72 16.10 -2.18
CA VAL A 175 14.62 16.46 -0.75
C VAL A 175 13.18 16.77 -0.35
N ASN A 176 12.45 17.53 -1.18
CA ASN A 176 11.07 17.91 -0.90
C ASN A 176 10.13 16.72 -1.04
N TYR A 177 10.33 15.91 -2.08
CA TYR A 177 9.57 14.69 -2.31
C TYR A 177 9.75 13.71 -1.13
N LYS A 178 10.99 13.50 -0.66
CA LYS A 178 11.25 12.69 0.55
C LYS A 178 10.48 13.21 1.77
N ASN A 179 10.46 14.52 1.97
CA ASN A 179 9.75 15.13 3.10
C ASN A 179 8.24 14.95 2.98
N ILE A 180 7.68 15.12 1.78
CA ILE A 180 6.25 14.92 1.50
C ILE A 180 5.86 13.45 1.71
N GLN A 181 6.68 12.51 1.21
CA GLN A 181 6.47 11.07 1.42
C GLN A 181 6.61 10.65 2.89
N SER A 182 7.20 11.49 3.76
CA SER A 182 7.26 11.27 5.21
C SER A 182 6.19 12.07 5.99
N GLY A 183 5.34 12.82 5.26
CA GLY A 183 4.35 13.71 5.84
C GLY A 183 2.99 13.05 6.05
N ALA A 184 1.99 13.87 6.38
CA ALA A 184 0.64 13.41 6.70
C ALA A 184 -0.23 13.02 5.49
N ALA A 185 0.19 13.38 4.27
CA ALA A 185 -0.55 13.10 3.03
C ALA A 185 0.42 12.69 1.91
N PRO A 186 1.08 11.52 2.03
CA PRO A 186 1.99 11.03 1.01
C PRO A 186 1.22 10.64 -0.27
N ILE A 187 1.93 10.64 -1.41
CA ILE A 187 1.44 10.04 -2.64
C ILE A 187 1.76 8.55 -2.59
N LEU A 188 0.75 7.69 -2.68
CA LEU A 188 0.94 6.24 -2.68
C LEU A 188 1.34 5.79 -4.08
N ASP A 189 2.64 5.87 -4.37
CA ASP A 189 3.24 5.57 -5.68
C ASP A 189 4.35 4.52 -5.63
N GLY A 190 4.42 3.80 -4.50
CA GLY A 190 5.42 2.78 -4.20
C GLY A 190 6.75 3.33 -3.68
N ARG A 191 6.92 4.66 -3.56
CA ARG A 191 8.12 5.28 -2.99
C ARG A 191 7.84 5.81 -1.60
N TYR A 192 8.88 5.92 -0.78
CA TYR A 192 8.76 6.33 0.60
C TYR A 192 9.92 7.22 1.04
N GLY A 193 9.72 7.93 2.16
CA GLY A 193 10.71 8.82 2.74
C GLY A 193 11.55 8.14 3.80
N LEU A 194 11.16 8.28 5.07
CA LEU A 194 11.87 7.66 6.20
C LEU A 194 11.43 6.22 6.48
N GLN A 195 10.15 5.92 6.31
CA GLN A 195 9.54 4.61 6.54
C GLN A 195 8.62 4.26 5.36
N PRO A 196 8.45 2.98 5.02
CA PRO A 196 7.52 2.57 3.98
C PRO A 196 6.12 3.14 4.20
N ASN A 197 5.55 3.75 3.17
CA ASN A 197 4.14 4.16 3.20
C ASN A 197 3.23 2.96 2.96
N PRO A 198 1.96 3.02 3.40
CA PRO A 198 0.95 2.06 2.98
C PRO A 198 0.88 1.94 1.45
N ILE A 199 0.52 0.76 0.96
CA ILE A 199 0.37 0.52 -0.47
C ILE A 199 -1.05 0.90 -0.89
N GLY A 200 -1.21 1.61 -2.00
CA GLY A 200 -2.51 1.95 -2.55
C GLY A 200 -3.15 0.79 -3.31
N VAL A 201 -4.48 0.73 -3.30
CA VAL A 201 -5.27 -0.16 -4.16
C VAL A 201 -4.94 0.03 -5.66
N PRO A 202 -4.85 -1.05 -6.47
CA PRO A 202 -4.59 -0.95 -7.90
C PRO A 202 -5.58 -0.02 -8.62
N VAL A 203 -5.09 0.93 -9.40
CA VAL A 203 -5.97 1.90 -10.09
C VAL A 203 -6.90 1.22 -11.10
N GLU A 204 -6.49 0.06 -11.63
CA GLU A 204 -7.27 -0.77 -12.56
C GLU A 204 -8.54 -1.34 -11.93
N ILE A 205 -8.56 -1.57 -10.61
CA ILE A 205 -9.80 -1.96 -9.91
C ILE A 205 -10.67 -0.73 -9.62
N ILE A 206 -10.07 0.44 -9.43
CA ILE A 206 -10.80 1.67 -9.13
C ILE A 206 -11.56 2.18 -10.35
N HIS A 207 -10.93 2.22 -11.52
CA HIS A 207 -11.55 2.76 -12.72
C HIS A 207 -11.23 1.93 -13.99
N PRO A 208 -12.24 1.57 -14.81
CA PRO A 208 -12.07 0.66 -15.94
C PRO A 208 -11.19 1.22 -17.07
N ALA A 209 -11.00 2.53 -17.17
CA ALA A 209 -10.10 3.13 -18.17
C ALA A 209 -8.64 2.65 -18.02
N PHE A 210 -8.18 2.44 -16.78
CA PHE A 210 -6.82 1.96 -16.53
C PHE A 210 -6.70 0.46 -16.87
N ALA A 211 -7.71 -0.34 -16.54
CA ALA A 211 -7.79 -1.72 -16.98
C ALA A 211 -7.85 -1.83 -18.52
N GLN A 212 -8.68 -1.02 -19.19
CA GLN A 212 -8.72 -0.95 -20.65
C GLN A 212 -7.34 -0.62 -21.24
N PHE A 213 -6.61 0.33 -20.65
CA PHE A 213 -5.26 0.67 -21.10
C PHE A 213 -4.33 -0.55 -21.03
N ARG A 214 -4.29 -1.22 -19.88
CA ARG A 214 -3.45 -2.41 -19.66
C ARG A 214 -3.78 -3.53 -20.64
N ALA A 215 -5.07 -3.80 -20.85
CA ALA A 215 -5.52 -4.83 -21.79
C ALA A 215 -5.08 -4.52 -23.23
N LEU A 216 -5.39 -3.32 -23.73
CA LEU A 216 -5.09 -2.93 -25.11
C LEU A 216 -3.58 -2.79 -25.37
N ALA A 217 -2.81 -2.35 -24.37
CA ALA A 217 -1.36 -2.26 -24.49
C ALA A 217 -0.69 -3.64 -24.57
N ALA A 218 -1.29 -4.66 -23.96
CA ALA A 218 -0.82 -6.05 -24.02
C ALA A 218 -1.39 -6.86 -25.20
N ASP A 219 -2.46 -6.37 -25.83
CA ASP A 219 -3.14 -7.09 -26.91
C ASP A 219 -2.37 -7.02 -28.23
N MET A 220 -1.67 -8.11 -28.56
CA MET A 220 -0.88 -8.24 -29.78
C MET A 220 -1.74 -8.58 -31.03
N SER A 221 -3.02 -8.91 -30.86
CA SER A 221 -3.89 -9.31 -31.95
C SER A 221 -4.50 -8.13 -32.73
N VAL A 222 -4.55 -6.96 -32.11
CA VAL A 222 -5.16 -5.76 -32.72
C VAL A 222 -4.22 -5.13 -33.74
N GLN A 223 -4.74 -4.92 -34.95
CA GLN A 223 -4.08 -4.14 -35.99
C GLN A 223 -4.11 -2.65 -35.64
N LEU A 224 -2.96 -2.00 -35.70
CA LEU A 224 -2.82 -0.59 -35.32
C LEU A 224 -3.28 0.36 -36.43
N PRO A 225 -3.93 1.48 -36.09
CA PRO A 225 -4.21 2.54 -37.05
C PRO A 225 -2.92 3.10 -37.68
N GLU A 226 -2.96 3.35 -38.98
CA GLU A 226 -1.80 3.82 -39.76
C GLU A 226 -1.29 5.18 -39.27
N ASP A 227 -2.19 6.08 -38.85
CA ASP A 227 -1.84 7.38 -38.30
C ASP A 227 -1.08 7.26 -36.98
N ILE A 228 -1.49 6.34 -36.10
CA ILE A 228 -0.80 6.06 -34.84
C ILE A 228 0.63 5.61 -35.13
N VAL A 229 0.81 4.62 -36.00
CA VAL A 229 2.14 4.07 -36.32
C VAL A 229 3.06 5.17 -36.87
N ARG A 230 2.57 5.96 -37.82
CA ARG A 230 3.36 7.05 -38.43
C ARG A 230 3.70 8.16 -37.44
N LEU A 231 2.74 8.58 -36.60
CA LEU A 231 2.97 9.62 -35.58
C LEU A 231 3.93 9.13 -34.50
N THR A 232 3.83 7.86 -34.09
CA THR A 232 4.78 7.25 -33.16
C THR A 232 6.19 7.23 -33.75
N ALA A 233 6.36 6.82 -35.01
CA ALA A 233 7.68 6.85 -35.65
C ALA A 233 8.27 8.28 -35.69
N GLN A 234 7.46 9.30 -35.98
CA GLN A 234 7.88 10.70 -35.93
C GLN A 234 8.29 11.13 -34.52
N LEU A 235 7.53 10.72 -33.49
CA LEU A 235 7.86 10.98 -32.10
C LEU A 235 9.21 10.36 -31.72
N MET A 236 9.42 9.10 -32.09
CA MET A 236 10.67 8.37 -31.81
C MET A 236 11.89 9.02 -32.45
N VAL A 237 11.78 9.45 -33.71
CA VAL A 237 12.85 10.19 -34.40
C VAL A 237 13.17 11.50 -33.67
N SER A 238 12.16 12.25 -33.27
CA SER A 238 12.36 13.52 -32.55
C SER A 238 12.94 13.32 -31.15
N ALA A 239 12.44 12.33 -30.40
CA ALA A 239 12.90 12.00 -29.06
C ALA A 239 14.34 11.45 -29.05
N SER A 240 14.81 10.91 -30.19
CA SER A 240 16.20 10.43 -30.36
C SER A 240 17.23 11.55 -30.46
N GLN A 241 16.83 12.76 -30.86
CA GLN A 241 17.74 13.90 -30.83
C GLN A 241 18.07 14.22 -29.37
N ILE A 242 19.31 14.61 -29.05
CA ILE A 242 19.65 15.14 -27.71
C ILE A 242 19.39 16.65 -27.73
N SER A 243 18.73 17.20 -26.71
CA SER A 243 18.50 18.64 -26.59
C SER A 243 18.99 19.14 -25.26
N THR A 244 19.59 20.31 -25.29
CA THR A 244 20.00 21.07 -24.11
C THR A 244 19.00 22.17 -23.75
N ILE A 245 17.94 22.35 -24.55
CA ILE A 245 16.91 23.38 -24.37
C ILE A 245 15.51 22.74 -24.49
N GLU A 246 14.66 22.95 -23.49
CA GLU A 246 13.33 22.33 -23.39
C GLU A 246 12.31 22.94 -24.37
N ALA A 247 12.23 24.27 -24.46
CA ALA A 247 11.10 24.95 -25.11
C ALA A 247 10.84 24.57 -26.59
N PRO A 248 11.86 24.51 -27.50
CA PRO A 248 11.62 24.13 -28.90
C PRO A 248 11.20 22.67 -29.07
N ARG A 249 11.69 21.79 -28.19
CA ARG A 249 11.33 20.36 -28.18
C ARG A 249 9.89 20.17 -27.72
N GLN A 250 9.52 20.84 -26.63
CA GLN A 250 8.17 20.76 -26.06
C GLN A 250 7.09 21.14 -27.08
N GLU A 251 7.29 22.19 -27.89
CA GLU A 251 6.29 22.58 -28.90
C GLU A 251 6.06 21.48 -29.95
N PHE A 252 7.12 20.82 -30.41
CA PHE A 252 7.03 19.74 -31.39
C PHE A 252 6.44 18.47 -30.78
N THR A 253 6.93 18.05 -29.60
CA THR A 253 6.40 16.90 -28.86
C THR A 253 4.91 17.09 -28.59
N ARG A 254 4.49 18.26 -28.10
CA ARG A 254 3.08 18.63 -27.90
C ARG A 254 2.26 18.51 -29.17
N GLY A 255 2.77 19.00 -30.29
CA GLY A 255 2.10 18.93 -31.59
C GLY A 255 1.85 17.48 -32.03
N ILE A 256 2.83 16.59 -31.82
CA ILE A 256 2.66 15.16 -32.12
C ILE A 256 1.71 14.50 -31.14
N LEU A 257 1.90 14.68 -29.83
CA LEU A 257 1.03 14.08 -28.79
C LEU A 257 -0.43 14.51 -28.96
N THR A 258 -0.69 15.77 -29.34
CA THR A 258 -2.04 16.27 -29.65
C THR A 258 -2.71 15.44 -30.74
N LYS A 259 -1.99 15.18 -31.84
CA LYS A 259 -2.50 14.36 -32.95
C LYS A 259 -2.61 12.89 -32.54
N LEU A 260 -1.59 12.38 -31.89
CA LEU A 260 -1.45 10.98 -31.53
C LEU A 260 -2.47 10.58 -30.47
N LEU A 261 -2.82 11.43 -29.52
CA LEU A 261 -3.87 11.17 -28.52
C LEU A 261 -5.25 11.68 -28.98
N SER A 262 -5.32 12.43 -30.08
CA SER A 262 -6.56 13.09 -30.54
C SER A 262 -7.18 14.01 -29.46
N TYR A 263 -6.31 14.67 -28.71
CA TYR A 263 -6.67 15.56 -27.59
C TYR A 263 -5.98 16.91 -27.73
N GLY A 264 -6.75 17.98 -27.52
CA GLY A 264 -6.19 19.32 -27.38
C GLY A 264 -5.46 19.45 -26.05
N PHE A 265 -4.16 19.71 -26.11
CA PHE A 265 -3.33 19.96 -24.94
C PHE A 265 -3.17 21.47 -24.72
N THR A 266 -3.57 21.94 -23.55
CA THR A 266 -3.42 23.34 -23.13
C THR A 266 -2.31 23.47 -22.10
N GLN A 267 -1.46 24.49 -22.25
CA GLN A 267 -0.54 24.89 -21.20
C GLN A 267 -1.33 25.63 -20.12
N THR A 268 -1.43 25.05 -18.93
CA THR A 268 -2.19 25.62 -17.82
C THR A 268 -1.25 26.35 -16.88
N VAL A 269 -1.46 27.64 -16.68
CA VAL A 269 -0.81 28.40 -15.60
C VAL A 269 -1.75 28.39 -14.39
N ASN A 270 -1.38 27.64 -13.36
CA ASN A 270 -2.16 27.53 -12.13
C ASN A 270 -2.06 28.83 -11.30
N LEU A 271 -2.96 29.02 -10.32
CA LEU A 271 -3.06 30.23 -9.48
C LEU A 271 -1.74 30.65 -8.79
N ASN A 272 -0.84 29.69 -8.53
CA ASN A 272 0.50 29.92 -7.97
C ASN A 272 1.58 30.20 -9.04
N LYS A 273 1.18 30.50 -10.29
CA LYS A 273 2.05 30.74 -11.46
C LYS A 273 2.94 29.56 -11.86
N THR A 274 2.56 28.34 -11.49
CA THR A 274 3.26 27.13 -11.93
C THR A 274 2.42 26.40 -12.96
N SER A 275 3.06 25.75 -13.92
CA SER A 275 2.38 25.04 -15.01
C SER A 275 2.93 23.63 -15.10
N SER A 276 2.05 22.64 -15.19
CA SER A 276 2.35 21.44 -15.96
C SER A 276 2.64 21.85 -17.39
N ASP A 277 3.54 21.14 -18.09
CA ASP A 277 3.83 21.50 -19.47
C ASP A 277 2.55 21.47 -20.29
N HIS A 278 1.79 20.36 -20.22
CA HIS A 278 0.51 20.27 -20.90
C HIS A 278 -0.54 19.46 -20.13
N THR A 279 -1.78 19.96 -20.06
CA THR A 279 -2.92 19.21 -19.52
C THR A 279 -4.00 19.07 -20.59
N CYS A 280 -4.53 17.85 -20.71
CA CYS A 280 -5.75 17.58 -21.46
C CYS A 280 -6.93 17.93 -20.55
N LEU A 281 -7.67 18.98 -20.89
CA LEU A 281 -8.79 19.48 -20.10
C LEU A 281 -10.13 19.15 -20.73
N TYR A 282 -11.13 18.91 -19.88
CA TYR A 282 -12.53 18.85 -20.27
C TYR A 282 -13.35 19.76 -19.34
N ASN A 283 -13.83 20.88 -19.88
CA ASN A 283 -14.70 21.80 -19.15
C ASN A 283 -16.11 21.21 -19.09
N ARG A 284 -16.58 20.87 -17.89
CA ARG A 284 -17.93 20.35 -17.72
C ARG A 284 -18.96 21.46 -17.86
N THR A 285 -20.04 21.16 -18.57
CA THR A 285 -21.21 22.04 -18.72
C THR A 285 -22.38 21.62 -17.84
N GLU A 286 -22.28 20.46 -17.19
CA GLU A 286 -23.32 19.88 -16.34
C GLU A 286 -22.74 19.54 -14.96
N GLU A 287 -23.58 19.63 -13.92
CA GLU A 287 -23.19 19.29 -12.54
C GLU A 287 -22.71 17.84 -12.43
N PRO A 288 -21.65 17.55 -11.66
CA PRO A 288 -20.81 18.50 -10.90
C PRO A 288 -19.94 19.39 -11.80
N LEU A 289 -20.01 20.71 -11.60
CA LEU A 289 -19.20 21.67 -12.39
C LEU A 289 -17.70 21.59 -12.03
N GLY A 290 -16.86 21.91 -13.02
CA GLY A 290 -15.40 21.95 -12.87
C GLY A 290 -14.68 21.64 -14.18
N VAL A 291 -13.35 21.63 -14.12
CA VAL A 291 -12.50 21.27 -15.25
C VAL A 291 -11.84 19.93 -14.96
N ALA A 292 -12.26 18.89 -15.68
CA ALA A 292 -11.62 17.58 -15.56
C ALA A 292 -10.25 17.57 -16.25
N ALA A 293 -9.30 16.81 -15.72
CA ALA A 293 -8.00 16.57 -16.36
C ALA A 293 -7.79 15.09 -16.73
N PRO A 294 -8.43 14.56 -17.79
CA PRO A 294 -8.23 13.15 -18.20
C PRO A 294 -6.77 12.74 -18.47
N GLY A 295 -5.90 13.70 -18.77
CA GLY A 295 -4.47 13.47 -18.99
C GLY A 295 -3.61 14.65 -18.55
N VAL A 296 -2.53 14.38 -17.84
CA VAL A 296 -1.50 15.34 -17.43
C VAL A 296 -0.19 14.93 -18.12
N VAL A 297 0.46 15.86 -18.79
CA VAL A 297 1.74 15.64 -19.49
C VAL A 297 2.83 16.47 -18.84
N GLU A 298 3.94 15.82 -18.53
CA GLU A 298 5.13 16.45 -17.98
C GLU A 298 6.34 16.06 -18.85
N GLU A 299 7.08 17.05 -19.37
CA GLU A 299 8.18 16.86 -20.30
C GLU A 299 9.47 17.51 -19.79
N LYS A 300 10.55 16.73 -19.74
CA LYS A 300 11.90 17.22 -19.41
C LYS A 300 12.82 17.05 -20.59
N ALA A 301 13.84 17.92 -20.68
CA ALA A 301 14.87 17.82 -21.72
C ALA A 301 15.46 16.41 -21.75
N GLU A 302 16.03 15.94 -20.65
CA GLU A 302 16.62 14.61 -20.53
C GLU A 302 16.32 13.99 -19.16
N MET A 303 16.43 12.67 -19.07
CA MET A 303 16.33 11.99 -17.78
C MET A 303 17.51 12.39 -16.88
N GLY A 304 17.22 12.81 -15.64
CA GLY A 304 18.23 13.25 -14.68
C GLY A 304 18.57 14.75 -14.75
N THR A 305 18.01 15.51 -15.68
CA THR A 305 18.07 16.98 -15.66
C THR A 305 16.85 17.55 -14.93
N SER A 306 17.07 18.17 -13.77
CA SER A 306 16.01 18.59 -12.83
C SER A 306 15.19 17.42 -12.26
N GLY A 307 14.13 17.68 -11.48
CA GLY A 307 13.35 16.63 -10.79
C GLY A 307 12.76 15.59 -11.76
N GLU A 308 12.47 14.38 -11.27
CA GLU A 308 11.91 13.30 -12.09
C GLU A 308 10.52 13.68 -12.64
N ALA A 309 10.37 13.67 -13.97
CA ALA A 309 9.16 14.10 -14.67
C ALA A 309 7.90 13.34 -14.21
N SER A 310 7.97 12.04 -13.96
CA SER A 310 6.79 11.30 -13.48
C SER A 310 6.37 11.71 -12.07
N VAL A 311 7.32 12.04 -11.20
CA VAL A 311 7.04 12.55 -9.85
C VAL A 311 6.45 13.94 -9.93
N GLN A 312 7.00 14.80 -10.80
CA GLN A 312 6.44 16.12 -11.06
C GLN A 312 5.02 16.03 -11.62
N GLY A 313 4.76 15.10 -12.55
CA GLY A 313 3.43 14.80 -13.07
C GLY A 313 2.42 14.39 -12.00
N SER A 314 2.82 13.58 -11.01
CA SER A 314 1.97 13.25 -9.84
C SER A 314 1.57 14.47 -9.04
N PHE A 315 2.47 15.43 -8.87
CA PHE A 315 2.15 16.69 -8.20
C PHE A 315 1.34 17.64 -9.08
N SER A 316 1.54 17.64 -10.40
CA SER A 316 0.70 18.39 -11.35
C SER A 316 -0.75 17.88 -11.33
N PHE A 317 -0.93 16.56 -11.30
CA PHE A 317 -2.23 15.92 -11.06
C PHE A 317 -2.86 16.38 -9.74
N LEU A 318 -2.13 16.26 -8.63
CA LEU A 318 -2.63 16.62 -7.31
C LEU A 318 -3.01 18.11 -7.24
N GLN A 319 -2.17 18.98 -7.80
CA GLN A 319 -2.41 20.42 -7.82
C GLN A 319 -3.69 20.78 -8.59
N HIS A 320 -3.89 20.19 -9.78
CA HIS A 320 -5.09 20.44 -10.59
C HIS A 320 -6.38 20.06 -9.85
N TRP A 321 -6.42 18.85 -9.30
CA TRP A 321 -7.62 18.34 -8.64
C TRP A 321 -7.88 18.95 -7.25
N THR A 322 -6.87 19.55 -6.64
CA THR A 322 -7.03 20.28 -5.36
C THR A 322 -7.24 21.78 -5.54
N ASP A 323 -7.30 22.27 -6.78
CA ASP A 323 -7.68 23.65 -7.07
C ASP A 323 -9.13 23.89 -6.59
N PRO A 324 -9.39 24.96 -5.80
CA PRO A 324 -10.73 25.29 -5.33
C PRO A 324 -11.79 25.43 -6.42
N ASN A 325 -11.40 25.80 -7.65
CA ASN A 325 -12.30 25.90 -8.80
C ASN A 325 -12.84 24.54 -9.26
N ASN A 326 -12.13 23.45 -8.94
CA ASN A 326 -12.53 22.09 -9.28
C ASN A 326 -13.26 21.37 -8.13
N LYS A 327 -13.49 22.04 -6.99
CA LYS A 327 -13.99 21.44 -5.75
C LYS A 327 -15.25 20.59 -5.96
N ALA A 328 -16.25 21.07 -6.71
CA ALA A 328 -17.50 20.31 -6.88
C ALA A 328 -17.24 18.97 -7.58
N LEU A 329 -16.44 18.97 -8.66
CA LEU A 329 -16.05 17.77 -9.38
C LEU A 329 -15.14 16.84 -8.55
N THR A 330 -14.18 17.40 -7.82
CA THR A 330 -13.27 16.63 -6.94
C THR A 330 -14.03 15.92 -5.81
N MET A 331 -15.08 16.55 -5.28
CA MET A 331 -15.91 15.93 -4.25
C MET A 331 -16.81 14.81 -4.78
N ALA A 332 -17.07 14.80 -6.10
CA ALA A 332 -18.05 13.93 -6.74
C ALA A 332 -17.46 12.64 -7.31
N CYS A 333 -16.14 12.52 -7.47
CA CYS A 333 -15.51 11.36 -8.08
C CYS A 333 -14.10 11.09 -7.51
N CYS A 334 -13.50 9.96 -7.90
CA CYS A 334 -12.12 9.60 -7.55
C CYS A 334 -11.06 10.28 -8.44
N CYS A 335 -11.45 11.28 -9.24
CA CYS A 335 -10.54 12.09 -10.07
C CYS A 335 -9.59 11.27 -10.99
N PRO A 336 -10.06 10.25 -11.74
CA PRO A 336 -9.18 9.39 -12.53
C PRO A 336 -8.46 10.15 -13.66
N SER A 337 -7.13 10.11 -13.68
CA SER A 337 -6.31 10.77 -14.72
C SER A 337 -5.17 9.88 -15.19
N PHE A 338 -4.80 9.96 -16.46
CA PHE A 338 -3.51 9.48 -16.93
C PHE A 338 -2.42 10.53 -16.69
N ILE A 339 -1.23 10.10 -16.30
CA ILE A 339 -0.03 10.95 -16.28
C ILE A 339 0.93 10.41 -17.33
N ILE A 340 1.39 11.27 -18.23
CA ILE A 340 2.27 10.93 -19.33
C ILE A 340 3.56 11.72 -19.12
N SER A 341 4.61 11.03 -18.74
CA SER A 341 5.89 11.65 -18.45
C SER A 341 6.87 11.34 -19.57
N ILE A 342 7.47 12.38 -20.16
CA ILE A 342 8.51 12.28 -21.18
C ILE A 342 9.79 12.92 -20.64
N SER A 343 10.93 12.27 -20.83
CA SER A 343 12.24 12.80 -20.42
C SER A 343 13.28 12.37 -21.44
N GLY A 344 13.57 13.26 -22.40
CA GLY A 344 14.34 12.90 -23.59
C GLY A 344 13.73 11.70 -24.32
N PRO A 345 14.48 10.60 -24.54
CA PRO A 345 13.99 9.41 -25.23
C PRO A 345 13.22 8.43 -24.32
N TRP A 346 12.72 8.85 -23.16
CA TRP A 346 12.00 7.98 -22.24
C TRP A 346 10.55 8.44 -22.06
N VAL A 347 9.61 7.50 -22.17
CA VAL A 347 8.19 7.75 -21.85
C VAL A 347 7.69 6.76 -20.81
N VAL A 348 6.88 7.23 -19.88
CA VAL A 348 6.15 6.38 -18.93
C VAL A 348 4.71 6.86 -18.81
N VAL A 349 3.77 5.91 -18.75
CA VAL A 349 2.34 6.17 -18.53
C VAL A 349 1.97 5.69 -17.13
N LEU A 350 1.36 6.58 -16.34
CA LEU A 350 0.83 6.29 -15.02
C LEU A 350 -0.68 6.51 -14.98
N GLY A 351 -1.36 5.84 -14.06
CA GLY A 351 -2.75 6.09 -13.69
C GLY A 351 -2.80 6.69 -12.29
N ALA A 352 -3.62 7.72 -12.12
CA ALA A 352 -3.77 8.45 -10.87
C ALA A 352 -5.24 8.56 -10.46
N VAL A 353 -5.51 8.39 -9.17
CA VAL A 353 -6.82 8.59 -8.54
C VAL A 353 -6.66 9.23 -7.16
N ILE A 354 -7.74 9.84 -6.66
CA ILE A 354 -7.86 10.32 -5.29
C ILE A 354 -8.97 9.53 -4.60
N THR A 355 -8.59 8.65 -3.65
CA THR A 355 -9.52 7.96 -2.75
C THR A 355 -9.51 8.67 -1.40
N SER A 356 -9.15 8.01 -0.30
CA SER A 356 -8.75 8.69 0.94
C SER A 356 -7.30 9.23 0.87
N HIS A 357 -6.54 8.72 -0.10
CA HIS A 357 -5.16 9.09 -0.39
C HIS A 357 -5.01 9.36 -1.89
N VAL A 358 -3.91 10.00 -2.28
CA VAL A 358 -3.51 10.07 -3.69
C VAL A 358 -2.84 8.75 -4.04
N VAL A 359 -3.35 8.03 -5.02
CA VAL A 359 -2.76 6.78 -5.51
C VAL A 359 -2.28 7.01 -6.94
N VAL A 360 -1.00 6.71 -7.20
CA VAL A 360 -0.41 6.86 -8.54
C VAL A 360 0.39 5.61 -8.89
N HIS A 361 -0.08 4.83 -9.87
CA HIS A 361 0.59 3.61 -10.29
C HIS A 361 1.17 3.73 -11.68
N ARG A 362 2.38 3.19 -11.87
CA ARG A 362 3.02 3.07 -13.17
C ARG A 362 2.32 1.95 -13.95
N LEU A 363 1.68 2.30 -15.06
CA LEU A 363 0.99 1.35 -15.93
C LEU A 363 1.93 0.77 -17.00
N THR A 364 3.05 1.44 -17.26
CA THR A 364 4.17 0.96 -18.08
C THR A 364 5.49 1.07 -17.32
N ASP A 365 6.50 0.37 -17.82
CA ASP A 365 7.90 0.69 -17.58
C ASP A 365 8.28 2.05 -18.23
N TYR A 366 9.51 2.52 -17.99
CA TYR A 366 10.10 3.58 -18.80
C TYR A 366 10.43 3.02 -20.18
N ILE A 367 9.59 3.31 -21.15
CA ILE A 367 9.72 2.85 -22.53
C ILE A 367 10.73 3.72 -23.25
N TRP A 368 11.71 3.06 -23.87
CA TRP A 368 12.71 3.69 -24.74
C TRP A 368 12.11 4.10 -26.09
N LEU A 369 12.21 5.37 -26.45
CA LEU A 369 11.75 5.95 -27.72
C LEU A 369 12.86 6.08 -28.77
N GLY A 370 14.12 5.84 -28.40
CA GLY A 370 15.25 6.04 -29.29
C GLY A 370 15.37 4.97 -30.38
N ASN A 371 15.84 5.37 -31.55
CA ASN A 371 16.11 4.46 -32.67
C ASN A 371 17.57 3.99 -32.66
N SER A 372 17.86 2.92 -31.91
CA SER A 372 19.23 2.39 -31.76
C SER A 372 19.53 1.16 -32.61
N ARG A 373 18.51 0.54 -33.22
CA ARG A 373 18.63 -0.72 -33.98
C ARG A 373 18.19 -0.53 -35.43
N ALA A 374 18.91 -1.19 -36.34
CA ALA A 374 18.47 -1.32 -37.73
C ALA A 374 17.36 -2.37 -37.85
N ILE A 375 16.35 -2.13 -38.67
CA ILE A 375 15.23 -3.06 -38.95
C ILE A 375 14.54 -3.49 -37.63
N ASP A 376 13.96 -2.52 -36.92
CA ASP A 376 13.35 -2.72 -35.59
C ASP A 376 11.91 -2.16 -35.53
N ASP A 377 11.15 -2.43 -36.60
CA ASP A 377 9.76 -1.97 -36.71
C ASP A 377 8.88 -2.55 -35.58
N ASP A 378 9.22 -3.74 -35.07
CA ASP A 378 8.54 -4.36 -33.93
C ASP A 378 8.57 -3.46 -32.68
N HIS A 379 9.68 -2.77 -32.43
CA HIS A 379 9.78 -1.81 -31.33
C HIS A 379 8.87 -0.60 -31.57
N ALA A 380 8.86 -0.05 -32.78
CA ALA A 380 7.95 1.03 -33.15
C ALA A 380 6.47 0.61 -33.00
N PHE A 381 6.12 -0.62 -33.39
CA PHE A 381 4.78 -1.18 -33.20
C PHE A 381 4.43 -1.38 -31.72
N ARG A 382 5.38 -1.82 -30.88
CA ARG A 382 5.18 -1.90 -29.43
C ARG A 382 4.85 -0.52 -28.84
N VAL A 383 5.64 0.50 -29.17
CA VAL A 383 5.41 1.89 -28.70
C VAL A 383 4.07 2.42 -29.23
N ALA A 384 3.76 2.17 -30.50
CA ALA A 384 2.52 2.59 -31.14
C ALA A 384 1.28 1.95 -30.49
N ARG A 385 1.40 0.69 -30.04
CA ARG A 385 0.33 0.00 -29.30
C ARG A 385 0.03 0.65 -27.96
N VAL A 386 1.05 1.03 -27.20
CA VAL A 386 0.90 1.77 -25.94
C VAL A 386 0.17 3.09 -26.17
N PHE A 387 0.55 3.83 -27.21
CA PHE A 387 -0.08 5.09 -27.56
C PHE A 387 -1.51 4.96 -28.10
N ASN A 388 -1.81 3.90 -28.85
CA ASN A 388 -3.17 3.57 -29.26
C ASN A 388 -4.04 3.24 -28.04
N ALA A 389 -3.54 2.40 -27.13
CA ALA A 389 -4.22 2.07 -25.88
C ALA A 389 -4.50 3.33 -25.06
N LEU A 390 -3.52 4.23 -24.94
CA LEU A 390 -3.67 5.51 -24.24
C LEU A 390 -4.73 6.41 -24.90
N ARG A 391 -4.72 6.57 -26.23
CA ARG A 391 -5.74 7.32 -26.98
C ARG A 391 -7.15 6.82 -26.64
N LEU A 392 -7.37 5.51 -26.73
CA LEU A 392 -8.68 4.89 -26.51
C LEU A 392 -9.12 4.99 -25.04
N SER A 393 -8.20 4.78 -24.09
CA SER A 393 -8.51 4.87 -22.67
C SER A 393 -8.73 6.30 -22.19
N MET A 394 -8.00 7.27 -22.72
CA MET A 394 -8.29 8.69 -22.47
C MET A 394 -9.66 9.08 -23.04
N HIS A 395 -10.05 8.58 -24.21
CA HIS A 395 -11.42 8.74 -24.73
C HIS A 395 -12.47 8.19 -23.77
N ARG A 396 -12.24 7.02 -23.16
CA ARG A 396 -13.11 6.49 -22.12
C ARG A 396 -13.20 7.42 -20.91
N LEU A 397 -12.09 7.95 -20.41
CA LEU A 397 -12.10 8.90 -19.28
C LEU A 397 -12.85 10.18 -19.61
N ARG A 398 -12.66 10.74 -20.80
CA ARG A 398 -13.44 11.90 -21.23
C ARG A 398 -14.94 11.60 -21.23
N LYS A 399 -15.35 10.47 -21.81
CA LYS A 399 -16.76 10.05 -21.80
C LYS A 399 -17.29 9.88 -20.37
N TYR A 400 -16.49 9.32 -19.46
CA TYR A 400 -16.83 9.26 -18.04
C TYR A 400 -17.10 10.66 -17.47
N TYR A 401 -16.25 11.65 -17.72
CA TYR A 401 -16.49 13.01 -17.26
C TYR A 401 -17.62 13.74 -18.00
N GLU A 402 -17.93 13.37 -19.23
CA GLU A 402 -19.10 13.87 -19.98
C GLU A 402 -20.40 13.39 -19.35
N THR A 403 -20.46 12.12 -18.91
CA THR A 403 -21.69 11.49 -18.42
C THR A 403 -21.78 11.37 -16.90
N LEU A 404 -20.74 11.77 -16.16
CA LEU A 404 -20.73 11.68 -14.70
C LEU A 404 -21.83 12.57 -14.11
N SER A 405 -22.73 12.00 -13.35
CA SER A 405 -23.75 12.70 -12.58
C SER A 405 -23.28 12.95 -11.14
N PRO A 406 -23.92 13.87 -10.40
CA PRO A 406 -23.69 13.99 -8.96
C PRO A 406 -23.95 12.62 -8.29
N PRO A 407 -23.02 12.13 -7.45
CA PRO A 407 -23.19 10.82 -6.83
C PRO A 407 -24.32 10.86 -5.80
N GLU A 408 -25.15 9.80 -5.77
CA GLU A 408 -26.18 9.63 -4.73
C GLU A 408 -25.57 9.57 -3.33
N ASP A 409 -24.48 8.81 -3.21
CA ASP A 409 -23.63 8.76 -2.01
C ASP A 409 -22.27 9.42 -2.30
N PRO A 410 -21.96 10.56 -1.64
CA PRO A 410 -20.64 11.17 -1.73
C PRO A 410 -19.49 10.24 -1.35
N ASN A 411 -19.69 9.18 -0.58
CA ASN A 411 -18.63 8.26 -0.18
C ASN A 411 -18.22 7.28 -1.28
N SER A 412 -19.02 7.15 -2.35
CA SER A 412 -18.73 6.29 -3.50
C SER A 412 -17.34 6.50 -4.10
N ARG A 413 -16.78 7.71 -4.02
CA ARG A 413 -15.41 8.05 -4.48
C ARG A 413 -14.30 7.24 -3.80
N PHE A 414 -14.55 6.69 -2.60
CA PHE A 414 -13.57 5.91 -1.85
C PHE A 414 -13.50 4.45 -2.27
N PHE A 415 -14.46 3.99 -3.10
CA PHE A 415 -14.61 2.61 -3.47
C PHE A 415 -14.31 2.37 -4.97
N PRO A 416 -14.01 1.13 -5.35
CA PRO A 416 -13.96 0.72 -6.75
C PRO A 416 -15.25 1.01 -7.51
N LEU A 417 -15.15 1.27 -8.82
CA LEU A 417 -16.34 1.39 -9.69
C LEU A 417 -16.90 0.02 -10.15
N ALA A 418 -16.25 -1.08 -9.77
CA ALA A 418 -16.75 -2.43 -10.02
C ALA A 418 -17.89 -2.74 -9.03
N THR A 419 -19.14 -2.57 -9.45
CA THR A 419 -20.34 -2.66 -8.60
C THR A 419 -21.34 -3.73 -9.07
N SER A 420 -20.88 -4.68 -9.89
CA SER A 420 -21.73 -5.74 -10.42
C SER A 420 -20.93 -6.99 -10.78
N TYR A 421 -21.58 -8.14 -10.71
CA TYR A 421 -21.01 -9.43 -11.05
C TYR A 421 -22.05 -10.29 -11.77
N VAL A 422 -21.57 -11.25 -12.56
CA VAL A 422 -22.44 -12.19 -13.26
C VAL A 422 -22.83 -13.33 -12.33
N THR A 423 -24.11 -13.70 -12.34
CA THR A 423 -24.64 -14.89 -11.69
C THR A 423 -25.19 -15.86 -12.73
N ASP A 424 -24.95 -17.15 -12.53
CA ASP A 424 -25.54 -18.21 -13.35
C ASP A 424 -26.64 -18.91 -12.55
N GLU A 425 -27.89 -18.56 -12.83
CA GLU A 425 -29.05 -19.20 -12.21
C GLU A 425 -29.81 -20.01 -13.27
N ASN A 426 -29.86 -21.33 -13.07
CA ASN A 426 -30.53 -22.28 -13.99
C ASN A 426 -30.06 -22.19 -15.45
N GLY A 427 -28.79 -21.85 -15.68
CA GLY A 427 -28.22 -21.70 -17.02
C GLY A 427 -28.54 -20.36 -17.70
N VAL A 428 -29.13 -19.41 -16.97
CA VAL A 428 -29.32 -18.03 -17.43
C VAL A 428 -28.33 -17.14 -16.69
N SER A 429 -27.47 -16.46 -17.46
CA SER A 429 -26.53 -15.46 -16.98
C SER A 429 -27.29 -14.16 -16.68
N ASN A 430 -27.32 -13.77 -15.41
CA ASN A 430 -27.90 -12.50 -14.94
C ASN A 430 -26.79 -11.58 -14.39
N MET A 431 -27.05 -10.28 -14.36
CA MET A 431 -26.14 -9.31 -13.74
C MET A 431 -26.69 -8.93 -12.36
N ALA A 432 -25.95 -9.26 -11.30
CA ALA A 432 -26.25 -8.82 -9.95
C ALA A 432 -25.50 -7.51 -9.66
N HIS A 433 -26.18 -6.56 -9.01
CA HIS A 433 -25.60 -5.27 -8.65
C HIS A 433 -25.50 -5.12 -7.12
N PHE A 434 -24.48 -4.41 -6.65
CA PHE A 434 -24.28 -4.16 -5.22
C PHE A 434 -23.80 -2.72 -4.97
N ARG A 435 -23.94 -2.26 -3.72
CA ARG A 435 -23.41 -0.98 -3.25
C ARG A 435 -22.42 -1.22 -2.11
N TYR A 436 -21.26 -0.59 -2.19
CA TYR A 436 -20.29 -0.62 -1.10
C TYR A 436 -20.81 0.12 0.13
N ILE A 437 -20.53 -0.43 1.30
CA ILE A 437 -20.88 0.15 2.61
C ILE A 437 -19.62 0.69 3.27
N ARG A 438 -18.61 -0.18 3.47
CA ARG A 438 -17.33 0.17 4.12
C ARG A 438 -16.20 -0.77 3.72
N PRO A 439 -14.93 -0.34 3.78
CA PRO A 439 -13.81 -1.25 3.73
C PRO A 439 -13.76 -2.12 5.00
N LEU A 440 -13.34 -3.38 4.86
CA LEU A 440 -13.23 -4.33 5.97
C LEU A 440 -11.90 -4.25 6.73
N LYS A 441 -10.91 -3.51 6.19
CA LYS A 441 -9.62 -3.26 6.84
C LYS A 441 -9.52 -1.83 7.41
N GLY A 442 -10.65 -1.28 7.84
CA GLY A 442 -10.75 0.11 8.30
C GLY A 442 -10.36 1.10 7.20
N SER A 443 -9.64 2.17 7.58
CA SER A 443 -9.22 3.23 6.67
C SER A 443 -7.92 2.96 5.91
N ASP A 444 -7.32 1.77 6.08
CA ASP A 444 -6.06 1.38 5.45
C ASP A 444 -6.19 1.44 3.91
N PRO A 445 -5.36 2.24 3.21
CA PRO A 445 -5.46 2.41 1.76
C PRO A 445 -5.06 1.17 0.95
N SER A 446 -4.53 0.12 1.60
CA SER A 446 -4.28 -1.20 1.00
C SER A 446 -5.50 -2.11 1.02
N CYS A 447 -6.63 -1.66 1.58
CA CYS A 447 -7.84 -2.47 1.71
C CYS A 447 -8.41 -2.87 0.34
N VAL A 448 -8.49 -4.19 0.10
CA VAL A 448 -9.08 -4.79 -1.11
C VAL A 448 -10.31 -5.63 -0.81
N ALA A 449 -10.84 -5.58 0.42
CA ALA A 449 -12.00 -6.33 0.89
C ALA A 449 -13.04 -5.36 1.46
N PHE A 450 -14.26 -5.43 0.96
CA PHE A 450 -15.30 -4.45 1.27
C PHE A 450 -16.60 -5.14 1.68
N LEU A 451 -17.29 -4.57 2.66
CA LEU A 451 -18.67 -4.88 2.93
C LEU A 451 -19.55 -4.15 1.91
N ALA A 452 -20.52 -4.86 1.35
CA ALA A 452 -21.48 -4.34 0.39
C ALA A 452 -22.88 -4.87 0.69
N SER A 453 -23.90 -4.21 0.16
CA SER A 453 -25.28 -4.73 0.12
C SER A 453 -25.74 -4.96 -1.31
N ASP A 454 -26.59 -5.95 -1.50
CA ASP A 454 -27.30 -6.18 -2.75
C ASP A 454 -28.18 -4.96 -3.08
N VAL A 455 -28.27 -4.59 -4.36
CA VAL A 455 -29.08 -3.44 -4.79
C VAL A 455 -30.57 -3.72 -4.64
N ASP A 456 -30.98 -4.97 -4.87
CA ASP A 456 -32.37 -5.41 -4.88
C ASP A 456 -32.84 -5.87 -3.49
N ASP A 457 -31.92 -6.30 -2.64
CA ASP A 457 -32.16 -6.66 -1.24
C ASP A 457 -31.12 -6.02 -0.30
N LYS A 458 -31.47 -4.86 0.27
CA LYS A 458 -30.54 -4.10 1.12
C LYS A 458 -30.13 -4.82 2.40
N ASP A 459 -30.90 -5.80 2.85
CA ASP A 459 -30.61 -6.59 4.05
C ASP A 459 -29.64 -7.75 3.73
N ARG A 460 -29.47 -8.08 2.45
CA ARG A 460 -28.49 -9.06 1.98
C ARG A 460 -27.11 -8.44 1.87
N LEU A 461 -26.29 -8.71 2.89
CA LEU A 461 -24.91 -8.27 2.95
C LEU A 461 -23.95 -9.22 2.21
N LEU A 462 -22.95 -8.64 1.58
CA LEU A 462 -21.96 -9.27 0.72
C LEU A 462 -20.55 -8.85 1.14
N VAL A 463 -19.59 -9.74 0.96
CA VAL A 463 -18.16 -9.40 0.98
C VAL A 463 -17.64 -9.42 -0.45
N VAL A 464 -17.09 -8.29 -0.88
CA VAL A 464 -16.48 -8.10 -2.20
C VAL A 464 -14.97 -7.93 -2.01
N LYS A 465 -14.18 -8.85 -2.56
CA LYS A 465 -12.72 -8.89 -2.43
C LYS A 465 -12.04 -8.87 -3.79
N PHE A 466 -10.93 -8.15 -3.92
CA PHE A 466 -10.09 -8.13 -5.13
C PHE A 466 -8.75 -8.81 -4.85
N VAL A 467 -8.48 -9.92 -5.53
CA VAL A 467 -7.37 -10.82 -5.18
C VAL A 467 -6.61 -11.25 -6.42
N GLU A 468 -5.29 -11.32 -6.31
CA GLU A 468 -4.44 -11.75 -7.43
C GLU A 468 -4.50 -13.27 -7.67
N ARG A 469 -4.68 -14.02 -6.59
CA ARG A 469 -4.82 -15.48 -6.57
C ARG A 469 -5.96 -15.83 -5.63
N TYR A 470 -6.69 -16.90 -5.96
CA TYR A 470 -7.79 -17.36 -5.13
C TYR A 470 -8.01 -18.86 -5.28
N GLY A 471 -8.02 -19.57 -4.15
CA GLY A 471 -8.32 -20.99 -4.05
C GLY A 471 -9.80 -21.31 -4.22
N GLU A 472 -10.39 -20.93 -5.35
CA GLU A 472 -11.82 -21.13 -5.66
C GLU A 472 -12.27 -22.59 -5.45
N GLY A 473 -11.45 -23.56 -5.88
CA GLY A 473 -11.72 -24.98 -5.69
C GLY A 473 -11.74 -25.40 -4.22
N ALA A 474 -10.81 -24.89 -3.41
CA ALA A 474 -10.77 -25.15 -1.97
C ALA A 474 -11.95 -24.49 -1.24
N HIS A 475 -12.28 -23.24 -1.59
CA HIS A 475 -13.43 -22.54 -1.04
C HIS A 475 -14.74 -23.28 -1.36
N ARG A 476 -15.00 -23.60 -2.63
CA ARG A 476 -16.24 -24.33 -3.01
C ARG A 476 -16.36 -25.68 -2.33
N LEU A 477 -15.24 -26.36 -2.09
CA LEU A 477 -15.21 -27.64 -1.38
C LEU A 477 -15.67 -27.51 0.09
N LEU A 478 -15.16 -26.50 0.82
CA LEU A 478 -15.60 -26.24 2.20
C LEU A 478 -17.00 -25.65 2.27
N MET A 479 -17.37 -24.81 1.29
CA MET A 479 -18.73 -24.28 1.14
C MET A 479 -19.76 -25.41 1.04
N ALA A 480 -19.49 -26.46 0.25
CA ALA A 480 -20.39 -27.62 0.12
C ALA A 480 -20.62 -28.36 1.45
N GLN A 481 -19.68 -28.25 2.39
CA GLN A 481 -19.76 -28.82 3.73
C GLN A 481 -20.24 -27.81 4.79
N ARG A 482 -20.64 -26.59 4.37
CA ARG A 482 -21.01 -25.47 5.26
C ARG A 482 -19.89 -25.03 6.22
N MET A 483 -18.64 -25.24 5.81
CA MET A 483 -17.43 -24.86 6.56
C MET A 483 -16.73 -23.62 5.96
N ALA A 484 -17.35 -22.96 4.99
CA ALA A 484 -16.94 -21.68 4.44
C ALA A 484 -18.20 -20.90 3.98
N PRO A 485 -18.14 -19.57 3.89
CA PRO A 485 -19.24 -18.77 3.37
C PRO A 485 -19.67 -19.19 1.97
N ARG A 486 -20.89 -18.81 1.57
CA ARG A 486 -21.34 -19.08 0.20
C ARG A 486 -20.59 -18.20 -0.79
N LEU A 487 -19.81 -18.81 -1.67
CA LEU A 487 -19.15 -18.13 -2.78
C LEU A 487 -20.16 -17.86 -3.91
N LEU A 488 -20.41 -16.59 -4.19
CA LEU A 488 -21.37 -16.14 -5.20
C LEU A 488 -20.71 -15.90 -6.56
N TYR A 489 -19.48 -15.39 -6.56
CA TYR A 489 -18.73 -15.09 -7.78
C TYR A 489 -17.23 -15.17 -7.56
N CYS A 490 -16.50 -15.67 -8.56
CA CYS A 490 -15.05 -15.59 -8.65
C CYS A 490 -14.68 -15.49 -10.12
N GLY A 491 -14.24 -14.31 -10.58
CA GLY A 491 -14.02 -14.09 -12.01
C GLY A 491 -13.39 -12.73 -12.30
N GLU A 492 -13.53 -12.27 -13.55
CA GLU A 492 -12.98 -10.99 -13.95
C GLU A 492 -13.63 -9.82 -13.19
N VAL A 493 -12.86 -8.76 -12.99
CA VAL A 493 -13.32 -7.54 -12.29
C VAL A 493 -14.32 -6.76 -13.14
N TRP A 494 -14.03 -6.65 -14.43
CA TRP A 494 -14.86 -5.96 -15.41
C TRP A 494 -15.47 -6.98 -16.37
N GLN A 495 -16.78 -6.86 -16.65
CA GLN A 495 -17.53 -7.85 -17.41
C GLN A 495 -17.50 -7.60 -18.92
N ASP A 496 -17.45 -6.33 -19.31
CA ASP A 496 -17.55 -5.91 -20.71
C ASP A 496 -16.23 -5.37 -21.25
N GLY A 497 -16.10 -5.37 -22.58
CA GLY A 497 -15.03 -4.66 -23.27
C GLY A 497 -13.61 -5.21 -23.05
N PRO A 498 -12.59 -4.50 -23.56
CA PRO A 498 -11.20 -4.89 -23.39
C PRO A 498 -10.74 -4.92 -21.93
N GLU A 499 -11.31 -4.08 -21.06
CA GLU A 499 -10.96 -3.97 -19.63
C GLU A 499 -11.09 -5.29 -18.85
N ARG A 500 -11.90 -6.24 -19.32
CA ARG A 500 -12.01 -7.60 -18.75
C ARG A 500 -10.64 -8.27 -18.57
N HIS A 501 -9.72 -8.04 -19.51
CA HIS A 501 -8.36 -8.60 -19.46
C HIS A 501 -7.34 -7.64 -18.82
N GLY A 502 -7.78 -6.46 -18.39
CA GLY A 502 -6.92 -5.38 -17.90
C GLY A 502 -6.49 -5.50 -16.46
N CYS A 503 -7.23 -6.27 -15.67
CA CYS A 503 -6.94 -6.52 -14.26
C CYS A 503 -6.12 -7.79 -14.03
N LEU A 504 -5.85 -8.60 -15.06
CA LEU A 504 -5.19 -9.90 -14.90
C LEU A 504 -3.81 -9.76 -14.21
N PRO A 505 -3.45 -10.71 -13.32
CA PRO A 505 -4.20 -11.92 -12.95
C PRO A 505 -5.29 -11.71 -11.88
N ARG A 506 -5.56 -10.47 -11.46
CA ARG A 506 -6.52 -10.15 -10.40
C ARG A 506 -7.96 -10.49 -10.77
N LYS A 507 -8.66 -11.06 -9.81
CA LYS A 507 -10.08 -11.43 -9.85
C LYS A 507 -10.88 -10.63 -8.84
N MET A 508 -12.17 -10.52 -9.09
CA MET A 508 -13.16 -10.13 -8.09
C MET A 508 -13.80 -11.40 -7.51
N VAL A 509 -13.91 -11.44 -6.19
CA VAL A 509 -14.56 -12.50 -5.42
C VAL A 509 -15.72 -11.87 -4.67
N VAL A 510 -16.91 -12.43 -4.84
CA VAL A 510 -18.11 -12.03 -4.10
C VAL A 510 -18.62 -13.23 -3.32
N MET A 511 -18.84 -13.06 -2.03
CA MET A 511 -19.37 -14.09 -1.14
C MET A 511 -20.40 -13.48 -0.18
N GLU A 512 -21.23 -14.33 0.43
CA GLU A 512 -22.15 -13.86 1.47
C GLU A 512 -21.38 -13.37 2.70
N TYR A 513 -21.84 -12.25 3.26
CA TYR A 513 -21.39 -11.82 4.57
C TYR A 513 -22.05 -12.71 5.64
N MET A 514 -21.24 -13.16 6.59
CA MET A 514 -21.69 -14.04 7.66
C MET A 514 -21.52 -13.30 9.00
N PRO A 515 -22.62 -12.91 9.67
CA PRO A 515 -22.57 -12.36 11.02
C PRO A 515 -21.92 -13.37 11.98
N GLY A 516 -21.01 -12.90 12.81
CA GLY A 516 -20.27 -13.74 13.73
C GLY A 516 -19.05 -13.04 14.31
N ARG A 517 -18.31 -13.77 15.13
CA ARG A 517 -17.04 -13.32 15.70
C ARG A 517 -15.87 -14.10 15.12
N THR A 518 -14.77 -13.41 14.85
CA THR A 518 -13.49 -14.07 14.57
C THR A 518 -12.91 -14.66 15.86
N ALA A 519 -12.11 -15.71 15.75
CA ALA A 519 -11.58 -16.42 16.92
C ALA A 519 -10.36 -15.75 17.59
N LEU A 520 -10.35 -14.40 17.67
CA LEU A 520 -9.23 -13.62 18.20
C LEU A 520 -8.94 -13.93 19.68
N ASP A 521 -9.99 -14.11 20.48
CA ASP A 521 -9.92 -14.39 21.92
C ASP A 521 -9.57 -15.85 22.27
N GLY A 522 -9.26 -16.65 21.25
CA GLY A 522 -8.94 -18.07 21.37
C GLY A 522 -10.00 -18.97 20.74
N VAL A 523 -9.65 -20.23 20.62
CA VAL A 523 -10.42 -21.24 19.89
C VAL A 523 -10.79 -22.38 20.83
N SER A 524 -12.09 -22.68 20.96
CA SER A 524 -12.56 -23.82 21.75
C SER A 524 -12.15 -25.15 21.13
N VAL A 525 -12.20 -26.23 21.92
CA VAL A 525 -11.79 -27.56 21.46
C VAL A 525 -12.63 -28.02 20.27
N SER A 526 -13.94 -27.74 20.26
CA SER A 526 -14.81 -28.10 19.14
C SER A 526 -14.48 -27.29 17.88
N VAL A 527 -14.23 -25.99 18.00
CA VAL A 527 -13.81 -25.17 16.85
C VAL A 527 -12.47 -25.66 16.28
N ARG A 528 -11.47 -25.95 17.12
CA ARG A 528 -10.18 -26.47 16.65
C ARG A 528 -10.35 -27.82 15.93
N GLN A 529 -11.23 -28.69 16.44
CA GLN A 529 -11.53 -29.96 15.79
C GLN A 529 -12.20 -29.75 14.43
N THR A 530 -13.19 -28.85 14.32
CA THR A 530 -13.81 -28.52 13.03
C THR A 530 -12.80 -28.00 12.02
N VAL A 531 -11.85 -27.15 12.44
CA VAL A 531 -10.78 -26.68 11.54
C VAL A 531 -9.90 -27.84 11.05
N ARG A 532 -9.56 -28.80 11.91
CA ARG A 532 -8.84 -30.02 11.48
C ARG A 532 -9.65 -30.84 10.49
N ASP A 533 -10.94 -31.01 10.74
CA ASP A 533 -11.83 -31.78 9.86
C ASP A 533 -11.96 -31.10 8.49
N ALA A 534 -12.09 -29.77 8.46
CA ALA A 534 -12.10 -28.96 7.24
C ALA A 534 -10.80 -29.11 6.43
N LEU A 535 -9.64 -29.04 7.10
CA LEU A 535 -8.36 -29.29 6.44
C LEU A 535 -8.25 -30.73 5.94
N GLY A 536 -8.75 -31.72 6.69
CA GLY A 536 -8.82 -33.11 6.23
C GLY A 536 -9.60 -33.26 4.92
N VAL A 537 -10.71 -32.52 4.76
CA VAL A 537 -11.48 -32.45 3.51
C VAL A 537 -10.65 -31.85 2.37
N LEU A 538 -9.96 -30.73 2.61
CA LEU A 538 -9.09 -30.10 1.61
C LEU A 538 -7.96 -31.04 1.19
N HIS A 539 -7.22 -31.56 2.17
CA HIS A 539 -6.04 -32.40 1.99
C HIS A 539 -6.38 -33.70 1.28
N GLY A 540 -7.55 -34.29 1.58
CA GLY A 540 -8.06 -35.49 0.93
C GLY A 540 -8.29 -35.34 -0.58
N LEU A 541 -8.48 -34.10 -1.06
CA LEU A 541 -8.61 -33.77 -2.48
C LEU A 541 -7.37 -33.03 -3.06
N GLY A 542 -6.26 -33.06 -2.32
CA GLY A 542 -4.98 -32.49 -2.74
C GLY A 542 -4.95 -30.97 -2.73
N PHE A 543 -5.79 -30.33 -1.92
CA PHE A 543 -5.73 -28.89 -1.66
C PHE A 543 -5.03 -28.60 -0.34
N VAL A 544 -4.41 -27.42 -0.25
CA VAL A 544 -3.84 -26.81 0.95
C VAL A 544 -4.42 -25.42 1.14
N HIS A 545 -4.52 -24.93 2.38
CA HIS A 545 -5.03 -23.58 2.66
C HIS A 545 -3.91 -22.56 2.76
N GLY A 546 -2.88 -22.86 3.55
CA GLY A 546 -1.68 -22.06 3.76
C GLY A 546 -1.83 -20.87 4.70
N ASP A 547 -3.03 -20.53 5.17
CA ASP A 547 -3.26 -19.33 5.98
C ASP A 547 -4.20 -19.53 7.17
N ILE A 548 -4.06 -20.64 7.87
CA ILE A 548 -4.91 -20.92 9.03
C ILE A 548 -4.45 -20.09 10.23
N ARG A 549 -5.20 -19.04 10.54
CA ARG A 549 -4.92 -18.14 11.66
C ARG A 549 -6.22 -17.65 12.27
N ARG A 550 -6.18 -17.20 13.52
CA ARG A 550 -7.37 -16.73 14.27
C ARG A 550 -8.25 -15.71 13.51
N PRO A 551 -7.70 -14.71 12.79
CA PRO A 551 -8.52 -13.78 12.02
C PRO A 551 -9.28 -14.44 10.86
N ASN A 552 -8.81 -15.59 10.38
CA ASN A 552 -9.38 -16.35 9.26
C ASN A 552 -10.34 -17.46 9.73
N ILE A 553 -10.62 -17.55 11.04
CA ILE A 553 -11.62 -18.48 11.60
C ILE A 553 -12.80 -17.68 12.12
N LEU A 554 -13.96 -17.86 11.50
CA LEU A 554 -15.21 -17.22 11.87
C LEU A 554 -16.09 -18.21 12.64
N ILE A 555 -16.68 -17.76 13.74
CA ILE A 555 -17.74 -18.46 14.47
C ILE A 555 -19.02 -17.67 14.20
N ALA A 556 -19.85 -18.17 13.29
CA ALA A 556 -21.10 -17.51 12.88
C ALA A 556 -22.06 -17.39 14.06
N ASP A 557 -22.88 -16.34 14.10
CA ASP A 557 -23.84 -16.13 15.20
C ASP A 557 -24.88 -17.25 15.29
N GLY A 558 -25.41 -17.44 16.50
CA GLY A 558 -26.49 -18.38 16.78
C GLY A 558 -26.20 -19.32 17.94
N ASP A 559 -27.22 -20.12 18.28
CA ASP A 559 -27.18 -21.04 19.41
C ASP A 559 -26.45 -22.35 19.08
N GLY A 560 -26.02 -23.04 20.14
CA GLY A 560 -25.42 -24.37 20.06
C GLY A 560 -23.90 -24.37 19.92
N ASP A 561 -23.36 -25.56 19.63
CA ASP A 561 -21.92 -25.81 19.58
C ASP A 561 -21.22 -24.92 18.55
N GLU A 562 -20.18 -24.20 19.01
CA GLU A 562 -19.39 -23.30 18.16
C GLU A 562 -18.79 -24.04 16.97
N GLY A 563 -18.35 -25.29 17.18
CA GLY A 563 -17.79 -26.14 16.13
C GLY A 563 -18.70 -26.30 14.90
N LYS A 564 -20.03 -26.29 15.08
CA LYS A 564 -21.00 -26.38 13.97
C LYS A 564 -21.24 -25.06 13.24
N ARG A 565 -20.85 -23.95 13.87
CA ARG A 565 -20.96 -22.58 13.32
C ARG A 565 -19.61 -22.05 12.82
N THR A 566 -18.55 -22.85 12.94
CA THR A 566 -17.21 -22.53 12.47
C THR A 566 -17.15 -22.52 10.95
N MET A 567 -16.58 -21.44 10.41
CA MET A 567 -16.26 -21.28 9.00
C MET A 567 -14.81 -20.82 8.85
N ILE A 568 -14.14 -21.34 7.81
CA ILE A 568 -12.82 -20.89 7.40
C ILE A 568 -12.99 -19.78 6.36
N LEU A 569 -12.25 -18.70 6.55
CA LEU A 569 -12.17 -17.53 5.67
C LEU A 569 -10.80 -17.46 4.98
N ASP A 570 -10.69 -16.52 4.04
CA ASP A 570 -9.46 -16.12 3.34
C ASP A 570 -8.72 -17.24 2.56
N PHE A 571 -9.26 -17.58 1.40
CA PHE A 571 -8.69 -18.58 0.48
C PHE A 571 -7.69 -17.99 -0.51
N ASP A 572 -7.10 -16.82 -0.26
CA ASP A 572 -6.22 -16.15 -1.22
C ASP A 572 -4.96 -16.98 -1.55
N TRP A 573 -4.47 -17.74 -0.57
CA TRP A 573 -3.26 -18.56 -0.71
C TRP A 573 -3.59 -20.03 -1.00
N ALA A 574 -4.85 -20.42 -0.80
CA ALA A 574 -5.28 -21.80 -0.97
C ALA A 574 -5.14 -22.26 -2.42
N GLY A 575 -4.81 -23.53 -2.61
CA GLY A 575 -4.58 -24.08 -3.95
C GLY A 575 -4.19 -25.54 -3.91
N LYS A 576 -3.73 -26.08 -5.05
CA LYS A 576 -3.26 -27.46 -5.14
C LYS A 576 -1.91 -27.61 -4.46
N GLU A 577 -1.76 -28.68 -3.69
CA GLU A 577 -0.47 -29.08 -3.12
C GLU A 577 0.57 -29.27 -4.23
N GLY A 578 1.79 -28.79 -3.99
CA GLY A 578 2.88 -28.81 -4.98
C GLY A 578 2.83 -27.68 -6.03
N GLU A 579 1.75 -26.90 -6.07
CA GLU A 579 1.59 -25.74 -6.98
C GLU A 579 1.43 -24.42 -6.21
N ALA A 580 0.63 -24.45 -5.13
CA ALA A 580 0.34 -23.27 -4.31
C ALA A 580 1.61 -22.78 -3.59
N ARG A 581 1.81 -21.46 -3.57
CA ARG A 581 2.98 -20.81 -2.99
C ARG A 581 2.59 -19.63 -2.12
N TYR A 582 3.35 -19.43 -1.05
CA TYR A 582 3.25 -18.24 -0.21
C TYR A 582 3.49 -16.96 -1.02
N PRO A 583 2.85 -15.83 -0.65
CA PRO A 583 3.20 -14.54 -1.20
C PRO A 583 4.62 -14.13 -0.78
N LEU A 584 5.11 -13.05 -1.39
CA LEU A 584 6.30 -12.37 -0.93
C LEU A 584 5.95 -11.46 0.25
N HIS A 585 6.93 -11.17 1.11
CA HIS A 585 6.79 -10.30 2.27
C HIS A 585 5.79 -10.83 3.31
N LEU A 586 5.94 -12.09 3.69
CA LEU A 586 5.18 -12.66 4.81
C LEU A 586 5.36 -11.81 6.07
N SER A 587 4.27 -11.68 6.84
CA SER A 587 4.29 -10.92 8.10
C SER A 587 5.22 -11.55 9.12
N ASP A 588 5.87 -10.71 9.94
CA ASP A 588 6.74 -11.12 11.06
C ASP A 588 5.94 -11.73 12.24
N ILE A 589 5.30 -12.86 11.99
CA ILE A 589 4.62 -13.66 12.99
C ILE A 589 5.28 -15.04 13.09
N ARG A 590 4.86 -15.82 14.09
CA ARG A 590 5.32 -17.19 14.25
C ARG A 590 4.67 -18.09 13.17
N TRP A 591 5.41 -18.32 12.09
CA TRP A 591 5.08 -19.32 11.07
C TRP A 591 5.59 -20.72 11.44
N PRO A 592 4.97 -21.80 10.91
CA PRO A 592 5.54 -23.14 10.96
C PRO A 592 6.93 -23.22 10.29
N ASP A 593 7.74 -24.19 10.71
CA ASP A 593 9.02 -24.50 10.05
C ASP A 593 8.79 -24.84 8.56
N GLY A 594 9.60 -24.28 7.66
CA GLY A 594 9.49 -24.46 6.21
C GLY A 594 8.67 -23.39 5.48
N VAL A 595 7.93 -22.55 6.21
CA VAL A 595 7.21 -21.41 5.64
C VAL A 595 8.17 -20.25 5.40
N GLU A 596 8.37 -19.93 4.13
CA GLU A 596 9.20 -18.82 3.66
C GLU A 596 8.53 -18.12 2.48
N ASP A 597 8.98 -16.90 2.18
CA ASP A 597 8.56 -16.16 0.99
C ASP A 597 8.67 -17.02 -0.26
N TYR A 598 7.58 -17.13 -1.01
CA TYR A 598 7.49 -17.92 -2.26
C TYR A 598 7.70 -19.43 -2.13
N ALA A 599 7.86 -19.97 -0.92
CA ALA A 599 7.91 -21.41 -0.69
C ALA A 599 6.57 -22.08 -1.07
N LEU A 600 6.62 -23.40 -1.34
CA LEU A 600 5.41 -24.18 -1.56
C LEU A 600 4.58 -24.25 -0.27
N ILE A 601 3.27 -24.25 -0.42
CA ILE A 601 2.35 -24.49 0.70
C ILE A 601 2.17 -26.01 0.82
N GLU A 602 2.53 -26.56 1.98
CA GLU A 602 2.45 -27.97 2.30
C GLU A 602 1.33 -28.24 3.31
N LYS A 603 0.79 -29.47 3.33
CA LYS A 603 -0.26 -29.88 4.27
C LYS A 603 0.22 -29.81 5.73
N GLU A 604 1.49 -30.08 5.94
CA GLU A 604 2.18 -30.00 7.22
C GLU A 604 2.10 -28.57 7.78
N HIS A 605 2.19 -27.54 6.92
CA HIS A 605 2.05 -26.15 7.35
C HIS A 605 0.64 -25.91 7.91
N ASP A 606 -0.41 -26.34 7.21
CA ASP A 606 -1.80 -26.22 7.68
C ASP A 606 -2.00 -26.91 9.03
N CYS A 607 -1.50 -28.14 9.17
CA CYS A 607 -1.60 -28.91 10.42
C CYS A 607 -0.93 -28.18 11.59
N ARG A 608 0.28 -27.64 11.38
CA ARG A 608 1.02 -26.87 12.40
C ARG A 608 0.33 -25.56 12.75
N MET A 609 -0.25 -24.88 11.76
CA MET A 609 -1.01 -23.66 11.98
C MET A 609 -2.24 -23.89 12.88
N VAL A 610 -2.93 -25.03 12.74
CA VAL A 610 -4.02 -25.39 13.64
C VAL A 610 -3.57 -25.56 15.09
N ASP A 611 -2.35 -26.07 15.30
CA ASP A 611 -1.81 -26.21 16.66
C ASP A 611 -1.47 -24.85 17.30
N PHE A 612 -1.36 -23.78 16.50
CA PHE A 612 -1.14 -22.40 16.97
C PHE A 612 -2.43 -21.64 17.28
N LEU A 613 -3.60 -22.14 16.83
CA LEU A 613 -4.92 -21.58 17.17
C LEU A 613 -5.15 -21.66 18.68
#